data_AF-A0A6L5NXQ4-F1
#
_entry.id   AF-A0A6L5NXQ4-F1
#
_cell.length_a   1.000
_cell.length_b   1.000
_cell.length_c   1.000
_cell.angle_alpha   90.00
_cell.angle_beta   90.00
_cell.angle_gamma   90.00
#
_symmetry.space_group_name_H-M   'P 1'
#
loop_
_entity.id
_entity.type
_entity.pdbx_description
1 polymer ?
#
loop_
_entity_poly.entity_id
_entity_poly.type
_entity_poly.pdbx_seq_one_letter_code
_entity_poly.pdbx_strand_id
1 'polypeptide(L)'
;MQALGNVISHCYKLRKQPQYLEYGAALTQRFINGYQLLNKIGDNVAAKSLPHMHLATLLTDSGQFQQAVSVCQHALEHQLTDGTVTGFEGRIKRIEKAQTKV
;
A
#
# COMPACT_ATOMS: atom_id res chain seq x y z
N MET A 1 -6.18 12.23 -6.61
CA MET A 1 -5.38 11.21 -5.88
C MET A 1 -3.94 11.61 -5.50
N GLN A 2 -3.32 12.60 -6.16
CA GLN A 2 -1.91 12.96 -5.92
C GLN A 2 -1.60 13.42 -4.48
N ALA A 3 -2.45 14.28 -3.90
CA ALA A 3 -2.25 14.78 -2.53
C ALA A 3 -2.24 13.64 -1.50
N LEU A 4 -3.19 12.71 -1.58
CA LEU A 4 -3.25 11.55 -0.67
C LEU A 4 -2.02 10.65 -0.82
N GLY A 5 -1.58 10.40 -2.06
CA GLY A 5 -0.34 9.66 -2.33
C GLY A 5 0.90 10.31 -1.71
N ASN A 6 0.98 11.65 -1.72
CA ASN A 6 2.08 12.39 -1.10
C ASN A 6 2.06 12.26 0.44
N VAL A 7 0.88 12.31 1.06
CA VAL A 7 0.74 12.09 2.51
C VAL A 7 1.17 10.67 2.90
N ILE A 8 0.72 9.66 2.16
CA ILE A 8 1.13 8.26 2.37
C ILE A 8 2.66 8.12 2.24
N SER A 9 3.25 8.73 1.22
CA SER A 9 4.71 8.76 1.01
C SER A 9 5.45 9.42 2.17
N HIS A 10 4.92 10.52 2.70
CA HIS A 10 5.49 11.19 3.86
C HIS A 10 5.43 10.30 5.12
N CYS A 11 4.29 9.66 5.37
CA CYS A 11 4.13 8.73 6.49
C CYS A 11 5.09 7.54 6.37
N TYR A 12 5.25 6.97 5.17
CA TYR A 12 6.21 5.90 4.90
C TYR A 12 7.65 6.27 5.23
N LYS A 13 8.07 7.51 4.89
CA LYS A 13 9.42 8.02 5.23
C LYS A 13 9.61 8.13 6.74
N LEU A 14 8.56 8.47 7.48
CA LEU A 14 8.58 8.67 8.93
C LEU A 14 8.07 7.45 9.72
N ARG A 15 7.86 6.29 9.09
CA ARG A 15 7.23 5.09 9.69
C ARG A 15 7.90 4.51 10.93
N LYS A 16 9.10 4.98 11.29
CA LYS A 16 9.77 4.62 12.55
C LYS A 16 9.24 5.41 13.75
N GLN A 17 8.46 6.47 13.51
CA GLN A 17 7.70 7.19 14.53
C GLN A 17 6.28 6.61 14.61
N PRO A 18 5.81 6.13 15.78
CA PRO A 18 4.53 5.43 15.92
C PRO A 18 3.34 6.20 15.35
N GLN A 19 3.25 7.50 15.62
CA GLN A 19 2.17 8.36 15.12
C GLN A 19 2.04 8.38 13.60
N TYR A 20 3.15 8.34 12.86
CA TYR A 20 3.14 8.34 11.39
C TYR A 20 2.89 6.96 10.82
N LEU A 21 3.34 5.91 11.52
CA LEU A 21 3.06 4.53 11.17
C LEU A 21 1.56 4.26 11.23
N GLU A 22 0.95 4.56 12.39
CA GLU A 22 -0.47 4.34 12.64
C GLU A 22 -1.35 5.19 11.74
N TYR A 23 -1.05 6.50 11.66
CA TYR A 23 -1.80 7.41 10.79
C TYR A 23 -1.68 6.99 9.32
N GLY A 24 -0.48 6.65 8.85
CA GLY A 24 -0.24 6.20 7.49
C GLY A 24 -1.00 4.92 7.15
N ALA A 25 -1.00 3.93 8.05
CA ALA A 25 -1.73 2.69 7.89
C ALA A 25 -3.27 2.94 7.83
N ALA A 26 -3.78 3.85 8.64
CA ALA A 26 -5.21 4.22 8.65
C ALA A 26 -5.72 4.86 7.34
N LEU A 27 -4.82 5.38 6.48
CA LEU A 27 -5.20 5.96 5.18
C LEU A 27 -5.57 4.93 4.11
N THR A 28 -5.34 3.63 4.38
CA THR A 28 -5.52 2.54 3.41
C THR A 28 -6.90 2.53 2.75
N GLN A 29 -7.97 2.49 3.54
CA GLN A 29 -9.35 2.45 3.04
C GLN A 29 -9.67 3.66 2.16
N ARG A 30 -9.27 4.86 2.61
CA ARG A 30 -9.47 6.10 1.84
C ARG A 30 -8.75 6.05 0.50
N PHE A 31 -7.55 5.50 0.47
CA PHE A 31 -6.77 5.37 -0.75
C PHE A 31 -7.39 4.37 -1.73
N ILE A 32 -7.76 3.16 -1.25
CA ILE A 32 -8.38 2.12 -2.09
C ILE A 32 -9.69 2.61 -2.69
N ASN A 33 -10.59 3.19 -1.88
CA ASN A 33 -11.87 3.71 -2.35
C ASN A 33 -11.69 4.84 -3.37
N GLY A 34 -10.75 5.75 -3.10
CA GLY A 34 -10.44 6.85 -4.03
C GLY A 34 -9.84 6.35 -5.35
N TYR A 35 -8.98 5.33 -5.30
CA TYR A 35 -8.37 4.73 -6.49
C TYR A 35 -9.42 4.03 -7.36
N GLN A 36 -10.28 3.21 -6.76
CA GLN A 36 -11.36 2.52 -7.46
C GLN A 36 -12.35 3.49 -8.10
N LEU A 37 -12.70 4.58 -7.41
CA LEU A 37 -13.58 5.61 -7.95
C LEU A 37 -12.98 6.28 -9.18
N LEU A 38 -11.70 6.69 -9.12
CA LEU A 38 -11.04 7.34 -10.25
C LEU A 38 -10.88 6.41 -11.45
N ASN A 39 -10.51 5.15 -11.22
CA ASN A 39 -10.44 4.17 -12.30
C ASN A 39 -11.79 3.94 -12.99
N LYS A 40 -12.90 3.93 -12.23
CA LYS A 40 -14.25 3.80 -12.79
C LYS A 40 -14.64 4.96 -13.71
N ILE A 41 -14.21 6.18 -13.41
CA ILE A 41 -14.55 7.37 -14.19
C ILE A 41 -13.59 7.62 -15.37
N GLY A 42 -12.68 6.68 -15.65
CA GLY A 42 -11.76 6.77 -16.79
C GLY A 42 -10.63 7.79 -16.61
N ASP A 43 -10.51 8.39 -15.42
CA ASP A 43 -9.32 9.14 -15.03
C ASP A 43 -8.22 8.10 -14.81
N ASN A 44 -7.49 7.76 -15.89
CA ASN A 44 -6.35 6.86 -15.88
C ASN A 44 -5.35 7.42 -14.86
N VAL A 45 -5.49 7.00 -13.60
CA VAL A 45 -4.60 7.38 -12.52
C VAL A 45 -3.26 6.76 -12.87
N ALA A 46 -2.45 7.51 -13.63
CA ALA A 46 -1.19 7.06 -14.21
C ALA A 46 -0.51 6.11 -13.24
N ALA A 47 -0.31 4.86 -13.66
CA ALA A 47 0.04 3.70 -12.83
C ALA A 47 0.90 4.06 -11.61
N LYS A 48 0.25 4.42 -10.50
CA LYS A 48 0.92 4.81 -9.26
C LYS A 48 0.89 3.63 -8.33
N SER A 49 1.83 2.72 -8.53
CA SER A 49 2.09 1.60 -7.62
C SER A 49 2.76 2.03 -6.32
N LEU A 50 3.39 3.21 -6.31
CA LEU A 50 4.16 3.70 -5.17
C LEU A 50 3.33 3.82 -3.88
N PRO A 51 2.12 4.40 -3.88
CA PRO A 51 1.30 4.43 -2.68
C PRO A 51 0.84 3.04 -2.21
N HIS A 52 0.53 2.09 -3.12
CA HIS A 52 0.24 0.71 -2.73
C HIS A 52 1.42 0.06 -2.02
N MET A 53 2.64 0.23 -2.56
CA MET A 53 3.86 -0.29 -1.95
C MET A 53 4.12 0.32 -0.56
N HIS A 54 3.94 1.64 -0.41
CA HIS A 54 4.07 2.33 0.87
C HIS A 54 3.03 1.86 1.89
N LEU A 55 1.76 1.75 1.51
CA LEU A 55 0.70 1.26 2.38
C LEU A 55 0.94 -0.18 2.82
N ALA A 56 1.32 -1.08 1.89
CA ALA A 56 1.67 -2.45 2.24
C ALA A 56 2.80 -2.50 3.28
N THR A 57 3.80 -1.61 3.17
CA THR A 57 4.89 -1.53 4.14
C THR A 57 4.41 -0.99 5.49
N LEU A 58 3.63 0.10 5.51
CA LEU A 58 3.07 0.68 6.73
C LEU A 58 2.17 -0.32 7.48
N LEU A 59 1.30 -1.03 6.76
CA LEU A 59 0.44 -2.05 7.34
C LEU A 59 1.25 -3.21 7.93
N THR A 60 2.28 -3.68 7.22
CA THR A 60 3.18 -4.72 7.72
C THR A 60 3.93 -4.28 8.97
N ASP A 61 4.52 -3.08 8.96
CA ASP A 61 5.26 -2.53 10.11
C ASP A 61 4.33 -2.30 11.32
N SER A 62 3.02 -2.10 11.09
CA SER A 62 1.98 -1.98 12.13
C SER A 62 1.32 -3.31 12.55
N GLY A 63 1.78 -4.45 12.03
CA GLY A 63 1.22 -5.78 12.34
C GLY A 63 -0.12 -6.10 11.65
N GLN A 64 -0.62 -5.24 10.77
CA GLN A 64 -1.86 -5.41 10.00
C GLN A 64 -1.63 -6.25 8.73
N PHE A 65 -1.09 -7.46 8.90
CA PHE A 65 -0.60 -8.30 7.80
C PHE A 65 -1.68 -8.63 6.74
N GLN A 66 -2.90 -8.98 7.16
CA GLN A 66 -3.98 -9.29 6.22
C GLN A 66 -4.31 -8.11 5.32
N GLN A 67 -4.43 -6.90 5.89
CA GLN A 67 -4.66 -5.69 5.11
C GLN A 67 -3.48 -5.38 4.19
N ALA A 68 -2.23 -5.63 4.63
CA ALA A 68 -1.05 -5.45 3.80
C ALA A 68 -1.08 -6.36 2.55
N VAL A 69 -1.50 -7.63 2.72
CA VAL A 69 -1.71 -8.57 1.61
C VAL A 69 -2.81 -8.06 0.68
N SER A 70 -3.95 -7.62 1.21
CA SER A 70 -5.06 -7.10 0.40
C SER A 70 -4.66 -5.89 -0.45
N VAL A 71 -3.81 -4.98 0.06
CA VAL A 71 -3.28 -3.86 -0.73
C VAL A 71 -2.41 -4.35 -1.89
N CYS A 72 -1.59 -5.38 -1.68
CA CYS A 72 -0.77 -5.97 -2.73
C CYS A 72 -1.65 -6.67 -3.79
N GLN A 73 -2.67 -7.42 -3.37
CA GLN A 73 -3.62 -8.07 -4.27
C GLN A 73 -4.39 -7.05 -5.11
N HIS A 74 -4.89 -5.99 -4.49
CA HIS A 74 -5.52 -4.89 -5.21
C HIS A 74 -4.56 -4.27 -6.23
N ALA A 75 -3.27 -4.14 -5.93
CA ALA A 75 -2.30 -3.63 -6.91
C ALA A 75 -2.14 -4.59 -8.11
N LEU A 76 -2.14 -5.90 -7.88
CA LEU A 76 -2.07 -6.93 -8.92
C LEU A 76 -3.31 -6.97 -9.81
N GLU A 77 -4.51 -6.81 -9.23
CA GLU A 77 -5.77 -6.69 -9.98
C GLU A 77 -5.74 -5.54 -11.00
N HIS A 78 -4.98 -4.50 -10.69
CA HIS A 78 -4.76 -3.33 -11.55
C HIS A 78 -3.43 -3.38 -12.33
N GLN A 79 -2.78 -4.55 -12.40
CA GLN A 79 -1.56 -4.78 -13.19
C GLN A 79 -0.39 -3.84 -12.81
N LEU A 80 -0.34 -3.44 -11.53
CA LEU A 80 0.71 -2.58 -11.00
C LEU A 80 1.93 -3.39 -10.56
N THR A 81 3.12 -2.78 -10.59
CA THR A 81 4.38 -3.37 -10.10
C THR A 81 4.94 -2.59 -8.92
N ASP A 82 5.46 -3.27 -7.89
CA ASP A 82 6.03 -2.61 -6.69
C ASP A 82 7.45 -2.05 -6.91
N GLY A 83 7.98 -2.14 -8.14
CA GLY A 83 9.31 -1.67 -8.51
C GLY A 83 10.44 -2.65 -8.19
N THR A 84 10.14 -3.81 -7.62
CA THR A 84 11.13 -4.89 -7.40
C THR A 84 11.06 -5.94 -8.50
N VAL A 85 12.12 -6.75 -8.62
CA VAL A 85 12.19 -7.87 -9.58
C VAL A 85 11.03 -8.86 -9.44
N THR A 86 10.50 -9.02 -8.22
CA THR A 86 9.44 -10.00 -7.92
C THR A 86 8.06 -9.39 -7.76
N GLY A 87 7.92 -8.08 -7.95
CA GLY A 87 6.64 -7.38 -7.87
C GLY A 87 5.93 -7.52 -6.52
N PHE A 88 4.61 -7.32 -6.57
CA PHE A 88 3.74 -7.47 -5.41
C PHE A 88 3.59 -8.93 -4.96
N GLU A 89 3.77 -9.91 -5.85
CA GLU A 89 3.77 -11.33 -5.51
C GLU A 89 4.91 -11.68 -4.55
N GLY A 90 6.12 -11.20 -4.83
CA GLY A 90 7.25 -11.37 -3.93
C GLY A 90 7.05 -10.66 -2.60
N ARG A 91 6.35 -9.52 -2.60
CA ARG A 91 6.00 -8.80 -1.38
C ARG A 91 5.00 -9.56 -0.51
N ILE A 92 3.93 -10.11 -1.10
CA ILE A 92 2.94 -10.94 -0.38
C ILE A 92 3.64 -12.07 0.38
N LYS A 93 4.54 -12.82 -0.28
CA LYS A 93 5.31 -13.89 0.37
C LYS A 93 6.14 -13.42 1.56
N ARG A 94 6.73 -12.22 1.48
CA ARG A 94 7.51 -11.63 2.59
C ARG A 94 6.61 -11.23 3.76
N ILE A 95 5.42 -10.71 3.47
CA ILE A 95 4.41 -10.32 4.48
C ILE A 95 3.90 -11.56 5.21
N GLU A 96 3.52 -12.61 4.48
CA GLU A 96 3.06 -13.88 5.04
C GLU A 96 4.14 -14.52 5.93
N LYS A 97 5.40 -14.50 5.51
CA LYS A 97 6.53 -14.96 6.33
C LYS A 97 6.78 -14.11 7.57
N ALA A 98 6.45 -12.81 7.54
CA ALA A 98 6.56 -11.95 8.71
C ALA A 98 5.43 -12.24 9.71
N GLN A 99 4.21 -12.52 9.23
CA GLN A 99 3.06 -12.87 10.05
C GLN A 99 3.29 -14.14 10.88
N THR A 100 3.95 -15.16 10.32
CA THR A 100 4.22 -16.43 11.02
C THR A 100 5.30 -16.35 12.09
N LYS A 101 6.00 -15.22 12.21
CA LYS A 101 7.04 -14.98 13.23
C LYS A 101 6.54 -14.22 14.46
N VAL A 102 5.28 -13.80 14.44
CA VAL A 102 4.58 -13.13 15.55
C VAL A 102 3.88 -14.19 16.38
#